data_AF-A0A0P4W6T7-F1
#
_entry.id   AF-A0A0P4W6T7-F1
#
_cell.length_a   1.000
_cell.length_b   1.000
_cell.length_c   1.000
_cell.angle_alpha   90.00
_cell.angle_beta   90.00
_cell.angle_gamma   90.00
#
_symmetry.space_group_name_H-M   'P 1'
#
loop_
_entity.id
_entity.type
_entity.pdbx_description
1 polymer ?
#
loop_
_entity_poly.entity_id
_entity_poly.type
_entity_poly.pdbx_seq_one_letter_code
_entity_poly.pdbx_strand_id
1 'polypeptide(L)'
;MKVLHHGIRRCHTLALKNGAKYDAVIVGGGHNGLVAAGYLAKAGKRVCLLERRHVLGGAAVTEEIVPGFKFSRASYVLGLLRPKVYQDLDLVHHGLKIYPRDPSSYTPLREDHWGNGGRSLTLGPQEAMNHQQISQFSVKDAEALPQLEALLNKFAEAIAPLLDASPPDINKFHNSGLKGKVKELSSVTPLVKTGKRHTHIIPCVSPLCLLFI
;
A
#
# COMPACT_ATOMS: atom_id res chain seq x y z
N MET A 1 18.43 15.58 -14.82
CA MET A 1 18.37 14.75 -13.61
C MET A 1 18.13 15.68 -12.42
N LYS A 2 16.96 15.63 -11.77
CA LYS A 2 16.68 16.48 -10.60
C LYS A 2 17.24 15.83 -9.34
N VAL A 3 17.88 16.63 -8.48
CA VAL A 3 18.51 16.20 -7.21
C VAL A 3 17.83 16.94 -6.05
N LEU A 4 17.35 16.21 -5.05
CA LEU A 4 16.84 16.80 -3.80
C LEU A 4 17.92 16.77 -2.72
N HIS A 5 18.18 17.90 -2.06
CA HIS A 5 18.99 18.02 -0.83
C HIS A 5 18.12 18.52 0.31
N HIS A 6 18.49 18.17 1.54
CA HIS A 6 17.66 18.43 2.73
C HIS A 6 17.55 19.92 3.08
N GLY A 7 16.33 20.31 3.49
CA GLY A 7 15.91 21.67 3.80
C GLY A 7 14.72 22.07 2.93
N ILE A 8 13.49 21.83 3.41
CA ILE A 8 12.23 22.16 2.73
C ILE A 8 12.29 23.59 2.18
N ARG A 9 12.55 23.76 0.88
CA ARG A 9 12.34 24.99 0.09
C ARG A 9 12.60 24.72 -1.40
N ARG A 10 11.49 24.68 -2.15
CA ARG A 10 11.34 24.75 -3.63
C ARG A 10 12.07 23.68 -4.46
N CYS A 11 11.31 23.12 -5.40
CA CYS A 11 11.74 22.17 -6.43
C CYS A 11 12.74 22.84 -7.40
N HIS A 12 13.99 23.03 -6.99
CA HIS A 12 15.04 23.54 -7.86
C HIS A 12 15.75 22.40 -8.59
N THR A 13 15.89 22.54 -9.90
CA THR A 13 16.82 21.75 -10.72
C THR A 13 18.25 22.14 -10.33
N LEU A 14 18.76 21.63 -9.22
CA LEU A 14 20.14 21.89 -8.80
C LEU A 14 21.07 20.83 -9.42
N ALA A 15 22.09 21.32 -10.13
CA ALA A 15 23.20 20.50 -10.59
C ALA A 15 23.86 19.79 -9.39
N LEU A 16 24.25 18.53 -9.56
CA LEU A 16 25.06 17.81 -8.57
C LEU A 16 26.29 18.66 -8.24
N LYS A 17 26.50 18.99 -6.96
CA LYS A 17 27.80 19.53 -6.54
C LYS A 17 28.85 18.44 -6.73
N ASN A 18 29.80 18.65 -7.66
CA ASN A 18 30.97 17.80 -7.79
C ASN A 18 31.69 17.73 -6.44
N GLY A 19 31.93 16.51 -5.94
CA GLY A 19 32.56 16.25 -4.65
C GLY A 19 31.61 16.12 -3.44
N ALA A 20 30.29 16.27 -3.61
CA ALA A 20 29.34 15.99 -2.53
C ALA A 20 29.28 14.48 -2.22
N LYS A 21 29.58 14.10 -0.98
CA LYS A 21 29.40 12.74 -0.49
C LYS A 21 27.93 12.52 -0.10
N TYR A 22 27.32 11.48 -0.65
CA TYR A 22 25.99 11.01 -0.26
C TYR A 22 26.11 9.65 0.41
N ASP A 23 25.18 9.36 1.31
CA ASP A 23 25.12 8.07 2.00
C ASP A 23 24.23 7.09 1.21
N ALA A 24 23.31 7.59 0.37
CA ALA A 24 22.49 6.79 -0.52
C ALA A 24 22.14 7.54 -1.82
N VAL A 25 22.00 6.80 -2.92
CA VAL A 25 21.49 7.30 -4.20
C VAL A 25 20.24 6.52 -4.57
N ILE A 26 19.15 7.22 -4.88
CA ILE A 26 17.88 6.63 -5.33
C ILE A 26 17.64 7.05 -6.76
N VAL A 27 17.38 6.08 -7.63
CA VAL A 27 17.06 6.31 -9.04
C VAL A 27 15.57 6.09 -9.24
N GLY A 28 14.87 7.16 -9.62
CA GLY A 28 13.41 7.21 -9.79
C GLY A 28 12.73 8.05 -8.71
N GLY A 29 12.13 9.17 -9.13
CA GLY A 29 11.33 10.08 -8.30
C GLY A 29 9.85 9.70 -8.26
N GLY A 30 9.55 8.41 -8.31
CA GLY A 30 8.20 7.88 -8.07
C GLY A 30 7.82 7.90 -6.59
N HIS A 31 6.54 7.68 -6.29
CA HIS A 31 6.05 7.60 -4.89
C HIS A 31 6.89 6.65 -4.02
N ASN A 32 7.26 5.47 -4.52
CA ASN A 32 8.14 4.53 -3.77
C ASN A 32 9.54 5.10 -3.50
N GLY A 33 10.17 5.70 -4.52
CA GLY A 33 11.48 6.32 -4.37
C GLY A 33 11.45 7.52 -3.42
N LEU A 34 10.38 8.30 -3.44
CA LEU A 34 10.16 9.42 -2.52
C LEU A 34 9.94 8.95 -1.08
N VAL A 35 9.18 7.87 -0.87
CA VAL A 35 9.00 7.26 0.47
C VAL A 35 10.34 6.75 0.99
N ALA A 36 11.11 6.01 0.19
CA ALA A 36 12.44 5.54 0.56
C ALA A 36 13.40 6.69 0.89
N ALA A 37 13.40 7.75 0.07
CA ALA A 37 14.18 8.96 0.33
C ALA A 37 13.78 9.63 1.64
N GLY A 38 12.47 9.73 1.91
CA GLY A 38 11.92 10.29 3.14
C GLY A 38 12.40 9.55 4.37
N TYR A 39 12.32 8.21 4.37
CA TYR A 39 12.78 7.40 5.49
C TYR A 39 14.29 7.49 5.72
N LEU A 40 15.10 7.42 4.66
CA LEU A 40 16.57 7.56 4.77
C LEU A 40 16.95 8.95 5.29
N ALA A 41 16.30 9.99 4.80
CA ALA A 41 16.57 11.35 5.25
C ALA A 41 16.10 11.58 6.69
N LYS A 42 14.95 11.02 7.08
CA LYS A 42 14.49 11.00 8.49
C LYS A 42 15.51 10.30 9.41
N ALA A 43 16.22 9.28 8.90
CA ALA A 43 17.32 8.62 9.60
C ALA A 43 18.65 9.40 9.54
N GLY A 44 18.65 10.66 9.11
CA GLY A 44 19.82 11.54 9.06
C GLY A 44 20.78 11.27 7.90
N LYS A 45 20.37 10.49 6.89
CA LYS A 45 21.21 10.18 5.73
C LYS A 45 21.15 11.29 4.68
N ARG A 46 22.28 11.59 4.05
CA ARG A 46 22.35 12.46 2.86
C ARG A 46 21.97 11.63 1.63
N VAL A 47 20.77 11.87 1.13
CA VAL A 47 20.20 11.11 0.01
C VAL A 47 20.25 11.94 -1.27
N CYS A 48 20.74 11.33 -2.35
CA CYS A 48 20.60 11.86 -3.70
C CYS A 48 19.47 11.13 -4.42
N LEU A 49 18.32 11.79 -4.64
CA LEU A 49 17.25 11.22 -5.46
C LEU A 49 17.35 11.77 -6.88
N LEU A 50 17.29 10.90 -7.88
CA LEU A 50 17.47 11.20 -9.29
C LEU A 50 16.22 10.86 -10.08
N GLU A 51 15.58 11.87 -10.68
CA GLU A 51 14.46 11.67 -11.62
C GLU A 51 14.82 12.16 -13.02
N ARG A 52 14.42 11.37 -14.03
CA ARG A 52 14.62 11.68 -15.46
C ARG A 52 13.67 12.78 -15.91
N ARG A 53 12.40 12.70 -15.50
CA ARG A 53 11.33 13.64 -15.84
C ARG A 53 11.51 14.97 -15.11
N HIS A 54 10.82 15.98 -15.61
CA HIS A 54 10.74 17.30 -14.99
C HIS A 54 9.80 17.33 -13.77
N VAL A 55 9.10 16.24 -13.46
CA VAL A 55 8.07 16.12 -12.43
C VAL A 55 8.31 14.89 -11.55
N LEU A 56 7.99 15.01 -10.26
CA LEU A 56 8.07 13.93 -9.27
C LEU A 56 6.69 13.33 -9.02
N GLY A 57 6.65 12.05 -8.61
CA GLY A 57 5.44 11.30 -8.25
C GLY A 57 5.30 9.97 -9.00
N GLY A 58 5.99 9.81 -10.15
CA GLY A 58 5.95 8.60 -10.97
C GLY A 58 4.52 8.28 -11.43
N ALA A 59 4.00 7.11 -11.05
CA ALA A 59 2.64 6.68 -11.37
C ALA A 59 1.54 7.55 -10.72
N ALA A 60 1.87 8.31 -9.67
CA ALA A 60 0.94 9.17 -8.93
C ALA A 60 0.95 10.63 -9.43
N VAL A 61 1.62 10.93 -10.55
CA VAL A 61 1.63 12.29 -11.11
C VAL A 61 0.26 12.59 -11.72
N THR A 62 -0.23 13.79 -11.42
CA THR A 62 -1.35 14.41 -12.14
C THR A 62 -0.81 15.21 -13.32
N GLU A 63 -1.27 14.91 -14.53
CA GLU A 63 -0.87 15.59 -15.76
C GLU A 63 -2.10 16.04 -16.56
N GLU A 64 -1.92 17.10 -17.32
CA GLU A 64 -2.91 17.58 -18.28
C GLU A 64 -2.63 16.92 -19.63
N ILE A 65 -3.37 15.83 -19.91
CA ILE A 65 -3.25 15.09 -21.18
C ILE A 65 -4.16 15.72 -22.25
N VAL A 66 -5.28 16.29 -21.81
CA VAL A 66 -6.25 17.02 -22.63
C VAL A 66 -6.36 18.43 -22.05
N PRO A 67 -6.29 19.50 -22.88
CA PRO A 67 -6.39 20.88 -22.39
C PRO A 67 -7.60 21.11 -21.50
N GLY A 68 -7.38 21.69 -20.32
CA GLY A 68 -8.39 21.94 -19.29
C GLY A 68 -8.68 20.75 -18.36
N PHE A 69 -8.15 19.56 -18.64
CA PHE A 69 -8.44 18.35 -17.87
C PHE A 69 -7.19 17.67 -17.30
N LYS A 70 -7.22 17.42 -16.00
CA LYS A 70 -6.12 16.77 -15.27
C LYS A 70 -6.45 15.32 -14.96
N PHE A 71 -5.49 14.44 -15.21
CA PHE A 71 -5.61 13.00 -15.03
C PHE A 71 -4.44 12.49 -14.19
N SER A 72 -4.71 11.54 -13.30
CA SER A 72 -3.63 10.70 -12.78
C SER A 72 -3.25 9.67 -13.85
N ARG A 73 -1.95 9.43 -14.04
CA ARG A 73 -1.47 8.51 -15.08
C ARG A 73 -1.82 7.05 -14.84
N ALA A 74 -1.72 6.59 -13.60
CA ALA A 74 -1.78 5.15 -13.29
C ALA A 74 -2.19 4.86 -11.83
N SER A 75 -1.80 5.70 -10.88
CA SER A 75 -2.14 5.52 -9.47
C SER A 75 -3.06 6.63 -8.99
N TYR A 76 -4.36 6.34 -8.94
CA TYR A 76 -5.44 7.28 -8.61
C TYR A 76 -6.27 6.86 -7.40
N VAL A 77 -5.98 5.69 -6.82
CA VAL A 77 -6.55 5.21 -5.57
C VAL A 77 -5.45 5.00 -4.54
N LEU A 78 -5.72 5.36 -3.29
CA LEU A 78 -4.72 5.34 -2.21
C LEU A 78 -4.70 4.01 -1.43
N GLY A 79 -5.32 2.94 -1.95
CA GLY A 79 -5.58 1.71 -1.19
C GLY A 79 -4.34 0.95 -0.69
N LEU A 80 -3.19 1.15 -1.33
CA LEU A 80 -1.93 0.48 -0.95
C LEU A 80 -0.99 1.34 -0.09
N LEU A 81 -1.33 2.61 0.14
CA LEU A 81 -0.52 3.46 1.01
C LEU A 81 -0.80 3.09 2.46
N ARG A 82 0.18 2.45 3.11
CA ARG A 82 0.05 1.99 4.50
C ARG A 82 -0.07 3.18 5.46
N PRO A 83 -0.92 3.09 6.49
CA PRO A 83 -1.09 4.18 7.44
C PRO A 83 0.19 4.61 8.15
N LYS A 84 1.04 3.62 8.45
CA LYS A 84 2.35 3.83 9.04
C LYS A 84 3.23 4.78 8.23
N VAL A 85 3.17 4.76 6.90
CA VAL A 85 4.02 5.60 6.04
C VAL A 85 3.63 7.07 6.15
N TYR A 86 2.33 7.39 6.12
CA TYR A 86 1.92 8.79 6.24
C TYR A 86 2.16 9.35 7.64
N GLN A 87 2.08 8.51 8.68
CA GLN A 87 2.41 8.88 10.06
C GLN A 87 3.91 9.10 10.23
N ASP A 88 4.73 8.14 9.80
CA ASP A 88 6.18 8.22 9.96
C ASP A 88 6.78 9.40 9.19
N LEU A 89 6.24 9.72 8.02
CA LEU A 89 6.72 10.84 7.20
C LEU A 89 5.93 12.14 7.41
N ASP A 90 5.03 12.18 8.41
CA ASP A 90 4.21 13.33 8.77
C ASP A 90 3.55 14.03 7.56
N LEU A 91 2.99 13.22 6.64
CA LEU A 91 2.55 13.71 5.35
C LEU A 91 1.36 14.67 5.48
N VAL A 92 0.51 14.49 6.50
CA VAL A 92 -0.63 15.39 6.78
C VAL A 92 -0.12 16.80 7.11
N HIS A 93 0.90 16.92 7.96
CA HIS A 93 1.54 18.21 8.22
C HIS A 93 2.16 18.81 6.96
N HIS A 94 2.70 17.96 6.07
CA HIS A 94 3.21 18.38 4.77
C HIS A 94 2.13 18.59 3.68
N GLY A 95 0.85 18.59 4.05
CA GLY A 95 -0.26 18.99 3.18
C GLY A 95 -0.99 17.85 2.47
N LEU A 96 -0.76 16.60 2.85
CA LEU A 96 -1.56 15.47 2.36
C LEU A 96 -3.02 15.65 2.75
N LYS A 97 -3.91 15.61 1.76
CA LYS A 97 -5.36 15.59 1.92
C LYS A 97 -5.89 14.29 1.34
N ILE A 98 -6.67 13.56 2.13
CA ILE A 98 -7.31 12.31 1.70
C ILE A 98 -8.78 12.60 1.51
N TYR A 99 -9.28 12.31 0.31
CA TYR A 99 -10.70 12.37 0.02
C TYR A 99 -11.26 10.95 0.07
N PRO A 100 -12.23 10.66 0.95
CA PRO A 100 -12.86 9.36 0.98
C PRO A 100 -13.56 9.11 -0.34
N ARG A 101 -13.45 7.88 -0.82
CA ARG A 101 -14.14 7.42 -2.04
C ARG A 101 -15.45 6.74 -1.62
N ASP A 102 -16.56 7.37 -1.94
CA ASP A 102 -17.90 6.83 -1.73
C ASP A 102 -18.78 7.23 -2.94
N PRO A 103 -19.29 6.28 -3.75
CA PRO A 103 -19.16 4.83 -3.62
C PRO A 103 -17.77 4.27 -3.98
N SER A 104 -17.43 3.12 -3.39
CA SER A 104 -16.19 2.37 -3.62
C SER A 104 -16.01 1.88 -5.05
N SER A 105 -17.09 1.66 -5.81
CA SER A 105 -17.03 1.36 -7.23
C SER A 105 -18.37 1.64 -7.91
N TYR A 106 -18.30 1.92 -9.22
CA TYR A 106 -19.43 1.98 -10.12
C TYR A 106 -19.05 1.23 -11.39
N THR A 107 -19.76 0.16 -11.67
CA THR A 107 -19.53 -0.70 -12.83
C THR A 107 -20.75 -0.61 -13.74
N PRO A 108 -20.72 0.22 -14.80
CA PRO A 108 -21.80 0.26 -15.77
C PRO A 108 -21.86 -1.06 -16.54
N LEU A 109 -23.07 -1.53 -16.80
CA LEU A 109 -23.31 -2.72 -17.62
C LEU A 109 -23.93 -2.30 -18.94
N ARG A 110 -23.64 -3.07 -19.99
CA ARG A 110 -24.37 -2.89 -21.24
C ARG A 110 -25.75 -3.50 -21.09
N GLU A 111 -26.76 -2.82 -21.64
CA GLU A 111 -28.17 -3.20 -21.51
C GLU A 111 -28.48 -4.61 -22.02
N ASP A 112 -27.66 -5.13 -22.94
CA ASP A 112 -27.80 -6.43 -23.58
C ASP A 112 -27.19 -7.61 -22.80
N HIS A 113 -26.33 -7.37 -21.81
CA HIS A 113 -25.56 -8.44 -21.17
C HIS A 113 -26.25 -9.10 -19.96
N TRP A 114 -27.15 -8.41 -19.26
CA TRP A 114 -27.88 -8.97 -18.12
C TRP A 114 -29.39 -8.81 -18.33
N GLY A 115 -30.05 -9.90 -18.72
CA GLY A 115 -31.50 -9.94 -19.02
C GLY A 115 -32.43 -9.63 -17.84
N ASN A 116 -31.88 -9.25 -16.68
CA ASN A 116 -32.60 -9.04 -15.43
C ASN A 116 -32.89 -7.54 -15.16
N GLY A 117 -32.58 -6.65 -16.11
CA GLY A 117 -32.87 -5.21 -16.00
C GLY A 117 -31.88 -4.38 -15.17
N GLY A 118 -30.85 -5.01 -14.59
CA GLY A 118 -29.78 -4.30 -13.88
C GLY A 118 -28.87 -3.53 -14.85
N ARG A 119 -28.76 -2.21 -14.65
CA ARG A 119 -28.00 -1.30 -15.54
C ARG A 119 -26.58 -0.99 -15.06
N SER A 120 -26.32 -1.21 -13.78
CA SER A 120 -25.04 -0.94 -13.15
C SER A 120 -24.92 -1.67 -11.83
N LEU A 121 -23.69 -1.95 -11.40
CA LEU A 121 -23.38 -2.39 -10.05
C LEU A 121 -22.62 -1.28 -9.33
N THR A 122 -23.25 -0.68 -8.32
CA THR A 122 -22.62 0.32 -7.45
C THR A 122 -22.32 -0.31 -6.10
N LEU A 123 -21.07 -0.27 -5.64
CA LEU A 123 -20.69 -0.79 -4.33
C LEU A 123 -20.04 0.32 -3.50
N GLY A 124 -20.34 0.36 -2.22
CA GLY A 124 -19.89 1.37 -1.28
C GLY A 124 -19.58 0.79 0.09
N PRO A 125 -19.37 1.65 1.10
CA PRO A 125 -19.12 1.21 2.46
C PRO A 125 -20.36 0.65 3.18
N GLN A 126 -21.58 0.90 2.66
CA GLN A 126 -22.82 0.41 3.28
C GLN A 126 -23.21 -0.97 2.76
N GLU A 127 -23.12 -1.99 3.63
CA GLU A 127 -23.49 -3.38 3.32
C GLU A 127 -24.93 -3.53 2.82
N ALA A 128 -25.89 -2.84 3.44
CA ALA A 128 -27.29 -2.91 3.02
C ALA A 128 -27.50 -2.40 1.58
N MET A 129 -26.79 -1.34 1.19
CA MET A 129 -26.82 -0.83 -0.19
C MET A 129 -26.18 -1.85 -1.13
N ASN A 130 -25.03 -2.42 -0.76
CA ASN A 130 -24.34 -3.43 -1.57
C ASN A 130 -25.23 -4.66 -1.78
N HIS A 131 -25.90 -5.13 -0.74
CA HIS A 131 -26.85 -6.23 -0.82
C HIS A 131 -27.97 -5.92 -1.83
N GLN A 132 -28.58 -4.73 -1.76
CA GLN A 132 -29.60 -4.30 -2.73
C GLN A 132 -29.06 -4.21 -4.17
N GLN A 133 -27.83 -3.72 -4.34
CA GLN A 133 -27.18 -3.58 -5.64
C GLN A 133 -26.87 -4.93 -6.27
N ILE A 134 -26.42 -5.91 -5.49
CA ILE A 134 -26.13 -7.27 -5.95
C ILE A 134 -27.44 -8.06 -6.18
N SER A 135 -28.46 -7.85 -5.35
CA SER A 135 -29.75 -8.57 -5.47
C SER A 135 -30.45 -8.35 -6.80
N GLN A 136 -30.18 -7.22 -7.49
CA GLN A 136 -30.67 -6.96 -8.84
C GLN A 136 -30.17 -7.98 -9.88
N PHE A 137 -29.03 -8.61 -9.60
CA PHE A 137 -28.40 -9.60 -10.46
C PHE A 137 -28.53 -11.02 -9.90
N SER A 138 -28.38 -11.18 -8.59
CA SER A 138 -28.42 -12.47 -7.89
C SER A 138 -28.72 -12.26 -6.40
N VAL A 139 -29.92 -12.64 -5.97
CA VAL A 139 -30.30 -12.65 -4.54
C VAL A 139 -29.41 -13.63 -3.77
N LYS A 140 -29.12 -14.79 -4.37
CA LYS A 140 -28.25 -15.81 -3.77
C LYS A 140 -26.86 -15.27 -3.45
N ASP A 141 -26.25 -14.51 -4.37
CA ASP A 141 -24.92 -13.96 -4.14
C ASP A 141 -24.94 -12.81 -3.14
N ALA A 142 -26.02 -12.02 -3.11
CA ALA A 142 -26.22 -10.98 -2.10
C ALA A 142 -26.30 -11.57 -0.69
N GLU A 143 -26.98 -12.71 -0.52
CA GLU A 143 -27.08 -13.42 0.77
C GLU A 143 -25.76 -14.12 1.16
N ALA A 144 -24.97 -14.57 0.18
CA ALA A 144 -23.70 -15.26 0.43
C ALA A 144 -22.52 -14.32 0.72
N LEU A 145 -22.53 -13.11 0.15
CA LEU A 145 -21.42 -12.16 0.24
C LEU A 145 -20.97 -11.85 1.68
N PRO A 146 -21.86 -11.60 2.66
CA PRO A 146 -21.43 -11.32 4.04
C PRO A 146 -20.59 -12.44 4.64
N GLN A 147 -20.87 -13.71 4.29
CA GLN A 147 -20.08 -14.84 4.78
C GLN A 147 -18.68 -14.88 4.15
N LEU A 148 -18.59 -14.56 2.86
CA LEU A 148 -17.32 -14.43 2.15
C LEU A 148 -16.49 -13.26 2.71
N GLU A 149 -17.10 -12.09 2.91
CA GLU A 149 -16.43 -10.92 3.47
C GLU A 149 -15.93 -11.19 4.90
N ALA A 150 -16.74 -11.86 5.74
CA ALA A 150 -16.31 -12.30 7.06
C ALA A 150 -15.10 -13.25 7.01
N LEU A 151 -15.03 -14.13 6.00
CA LEU A 151 -13.86 -14.99 5.78
C LEU A 151 -12.63 -14.20 5.32
N LEU A 152 -12.80 -13.27 4.38
CA LEU A 152 -11.70 -12.43 3.90
C LEU A 152 -11.15 -11.51 5.00
N ASN A 153 -12.02 -10.95 5.84
CA ASN A 153 -11.63 -10.12 6.98
C ASN A 153 -10.79 -10.91 7.99
N LYS A 154 -11.14 -12.17 8.25
CA LYS A 154 -10.32 -13.06 9.08
C LYS A 154 -8.90 -13.25 8.53
N PHE A 155 -8.74 -13.41 7.22
CA PHE A 155 -7.41 -13.47 6.60
C PHE A 155 -6.69 -12.12 6.69
N ALA A 156 -7.38 -11.02 6.46
CA ALA A 156 -6.83 -9.68 6.56
C ALA A 156 -6.31 -9.38 7.98
N GLU A 157 -7.09 -9.71 9.02
CA GLU A 157 -6.69 -9.55 10.43
C GLU A 157 -5.46 -10.41 10.79
N ALA A 158 -5.33 -11.59 10.18
CA ALA A 158 -4.17 -12.43 10.36
C ALA A 158 -2.91 -11.81 9.72
N ILE A 159 -3.02 -11.33 8.49
CA ILE A 159 -1.88 -10.86 7.68
C ILE A 159 -1.46 -9.43 8.04
N ALA A 160 -2.41 -8.54 8.36
CA ALA A 160 -2.15 -7.11 8.53
C ALA A 160 -1.02 -6.77 9.52
N PRO A 161 -0.89 -7.45 10.69
CA PRO A 161 0.22 -7.22 11.62
C PRO A 161 1.60 -7.59 11.05
N LEU A 162 1.66 -8.51 10.09
CA LEU A 162 2.90 -8.98 9.48
C LEU A 162 3.48 -7.96 8.50
N LEU A 163 2.60 -7.21 7.84
CA LEU A 163 3.00 -6.28 6.78
C LEU A 163 3.86 -5.11 7.28
N ASP A 164 3.84 -4.79 8.58
CA ASP A 164 4.68 -3.75 9.19
C ASP A 164 5.82 -4.32 10.07
N ALA A 165 5.85 -5.63 10.26
CA ALA A 165 6.91 -6.28 11.01
C ALA A 165 8.16 -6.40 10.15
N SER A 166 9.33 -6.17 10.72
CA SER A 166 10.57 -6.55 10.04
C SER A 166 10.61 -8.07 9.90
N PRO A 167 10.91 -8.60 8.69
CA PRO A 167 11.03 -10.04 8.52
C PRO A 167 12.20 -10.57 9.36
N PRO A 168 12.11 -11.81 9.88
CA PRO A 168 13.19 -12.41 10.64
C PRO A 168 14.44 -12.57 9.75
N ASP A 169 15.60 -12.25 10.31
CA ASP A 169 16.88 -12.39 9.61
C ASP A 169 17.38 -13.83 9.76
N ILE A 170 17.08 -14.66 8.75
CA ILE A 170 17.39 -16.10 8.75
C ILE A 170 18.90 -16.35 8.91
N ASN A 171 19.73 -15.49 8.32
CA ASN A 171 21.19 -15.62 8.39
C ASN A 171 21.70 -15.31 9.80
N LYS A 172 21.18 -14.27 10.46
CA LYS A 172 21.51 -14.00 11.87
C LYS A 172 20.98 -15.09 12.79
N PHE A 173 19.80 -15.63 12.51
CA PHE A 173 19.26 -16.73 13.30
C PHE A 173 20.18 -17.96 13.25
N HIS A 174 20.63 -18.37 12.05
CA HIS A 174 21.52 -19.51 11.88
C HIS A 174 22.88 -19.30 12.55
N ASN A 175 23.47 -18.11 12.40
CA ASN A 175 24.85 -17.83 12.80
C ASN A 175 25.00 -17.23 14.20
N SER A 176 23.91 -17.03 14.95
CA SER A 176 23.97 -16.48 16.30
C SER A 176 23.94 -17.56 17.39
N GLY A 177 24.59 -17.27 18.53
CA GLY A 177 24.46 -18.07 19.74
C GLY A 177 23.04 -18.05 20.33
N LEU A 178 22.78 -18.87 21.35
CA LEU A 178 21.43 -19.02 21.96
C LEU A 178 20.73 -17.68 22.26
N LYS A 179 21.45 -16.68 22.80
CA LYS A 179 20.88 -15.35 23.09
C LYS A 179 20.42 -14.59 21.84
N GLY A 180 21.15 -14.72 20.73
CA GLY A 180 20.78 -14.11 19.45
C GLY A 180 19.57 -14.80 18.84
N LYS A 181 19.50 -16.13 18.91
CA LYS A 181 18.33 -16.91 18.47
C LYS A 181 17.05 -16.54 19.23
N VAL A 182 17.12 -16.36 20.55
CA VAL A 182 15.98 -15.90 21.37
C VAL A 182 15.54 -14.48 20.98
N LYS A 183 16.50 -13.58 20.69
CA LYS A 183 16.20 -12.22 20.24
C LYS A 183 15.54 -12.22 18.85
N GLU A 184 16.01 -13.05 17.93
CA GLU A 184 15.38 -13.20 16.61
C GLU A 184 14.01 -13.88 16.70
N LEU A 185 13.79 -14.83 17.61
CA LEU A 185 12.44 -15.40 17.84
C LEU A 185 11.43 -14.35 18.32
N SER A 186 11.88 -13.27 18.97
CA SER A 186 10.99 -12.18 19.38
C SER A 186 10.45 -11.37 18.19
N SER A 187 11.14 -11.34 17.04
CA SER A 187 10.63 -10.74 15.79
C SER A 187 9.51 -11.57 15.15
N VAL A 188 9.39 -12.85 15.53
CA VAL A 188 8.33 -13.78 15.09
C VAL A 188 7.07 -13.67 15.98
N THR A 189 7.10 -12.85 17.04
CA THR A 189 5.94 -12.66 17.94
C THR A 189 4.65 -12.25 17.20
N PRO A 190 4.67 -11.35 16.20
CA PRO A 190 3.50 -11.04 15.39
C PRO A 190 2.97 -12.29 14.66
N LEU A 191 3.87 -13.10 14.06
CA LEU A 191 3.54 -14.37 13.41
C LEU A 191 2.89 -15.36 14.37
N VAL A 192 3.45 -15.53 15.58
CA VAL A 192 2.93 -16.45 16.59
C VAL A 192 1.58 -15.97 17.13
N LYS A 193 1.40 -14.66 17.35
CA LYS A 193 0.13 -14.08 17.79
C LYS A 193 -0.95 -14.22 16.71
N THR A 194 -0.61 -13.97 15.46
CA THR A 194 -1.46 -14.21 14.30
C THR A 194 -1.87 -15.69 14.23
N GLY A 195 -0.88 -16.59 14.26
CA GLY A 195 -1.10 -18.04 14.19
C GLY A 195 -1.99 -18.56 15.30
N LYS A 196 -1.77 -18.14 16.56
CA LYS A 196 -2.59 -18.54 17.72
C LYS A 196 -4.03 -18.02 17.67
N ARG A 197 -4.27 -16.84 17.08
CA ARG A 197 -5.62 -16.27 16.95
C ARG A 197 -6.42 -16.87 15.78
N HIS A 198 -5.73 -17.43 14.78
CA HIS A 198 -6.34 -17.88 13.52
C HIS A 198 -6.10 -19.37 13.21
N THR A 199 -5.70 -20.18 14.20
CA THR A 199 -5.47 -21.63 14.05
C THR A 199 -6.67 -22.39 13.45
N HIS A 200 -7.89 -21.89 13.65
CA HIS A 200 -9.12 -22.48 13.12
C HIS A 200 -9.49 -22.00 11.70
N ILE A 201 -8.81 -20.96 11.18
CA ILE A 201 -9.12 -20.29 9.90
C ILE A 201 -8.20 -20.80 8.78
N ILE A 202 -7.08 -21.42 9.15
CA ILE A 202 -6.15 -22.07 8.23
C ILE A 202 -6.26 -23.59 8.42
N PRO A 203 -7.38 -24.25 8.07
CA PRO A 203 -7.38 -25.71 8.01
C PRO A 203 -6.49 -26.09 6.81
N CYS A 204 -5.35 -26.72 7.08
CA CYS A 204 -4.43 -27.25 6.06
C CYS A 204 -3.81 -26.21 5.12
N VAL A 205 -2.99 -25.31 5.64
CA VAL A 205 -1.82 -24.88 4.88
C VAL A 205 -0.59 -25.31 5.67
N SER A 206 0.13 -26.28 5.12
CA SER A 206 1.42 -26.75 5.63
C SER A 206 2.29 -25.57 6.09
N PRO A 207 3.00 -25.68 7.23
CA PRO A 207 3.92 -24.64 7.71
C PRO A 207 4.95 -24.17 6.66
N LEU A 208 5.17 -24.92 5.57
CA LEU A 208 6.07 -24.55 4.48
C LEU A 208 5.55 -23.42 3.58
N CYS A 209 4.24 -23.18 3.44
CA CYS A 209 3.76 -22.17 2.47
C CYS A 209 3.86 -20.72 2.97
N LEU A 210 4.09 -20.49 4.26
CA LEU A 210 4.27 -19.15 4.83
C LEU A 210 5.67 -18.55 4.57
N LEU A 211 6.57 -19.28 3.89
CA LEU A 211 7.92 -18.82 3.55
C LEU A 211 8.06 -18.17 2.16
N PHE A 212 6.98 -18.09 1.38
CA PHE A 212 6.98 -17.43 0.06
C PHE A 212 5.78 -16.50 -0.11
N ILE A 213 5.74 -15.40 0.64
CA ILE A 213 5.07 -14.14 0.26
C ILE A 213 5.96 -12.98 0.69
#